data_AF-A0A2J7VK42-F1
#
_entry.id   AF-A0A2J7VK42-F1
#
_cell.length_a   1.000
_cell.length_b   1.000
_cell.length_c   1.000
_cell.angle_alpha   90.00
_cell.angle_beta   90.00
_cell.angle_gamma   90.00
#
_symmetry.space_group_name_H-M   'P 1'
#
loop_
_entity.id
_entity.type
_entity.pdbx_description
1 polymer ?
#
loop_
_entity_poly.entity_id
_entity_poly.type
_entity_poly.pdbx_seq_one_letter_code
_entity_poly.pdbx_strand_id
1 'polypeptide(L)'
;MYLNDGQNLFDDRMTLSGHAWHAAEAAAGLINSGALPPFIIVGVDHSGAMRSYDYLPYPPGTADGFRLDAEKWPGGGVDEYLRSVLDEILPYAERAYGASAEPAMRSFGGSSFGGICSLCCALRHPGVFGSFLVESPSLWFGDKKLLREELPAFKGPWPARVFLAMGT
;
A
#
# COMPACT_ATOMS: atom_id res chain seq x y z
N MET A 1 -11.02 -3.43 -2.28
CA MET A 1 -9.74 -3.25 -1.55
C MET A 1 -8.62 -3.35 -2.57
N TYR A 2 -7.68 -2.42 -2.53
CA TYR A 2 -6.53 -2.34 -3.42
C TYR A 2 -5.28 -2.60 -2.59
N LEU A 3 -4.45 -3.54 -3.00
CA LEU A 3 -3.28 -3.98 -2.24
C LEU A 3 -2.04 -3.95 -3.10
N ASN A 4 -1.00 -3.30 -2.59
CA ASN A 4 0.35 -3.35 -3.14
C ASN A 4 0.90 -4.77 -3.00
N ASP A 5 1.85 -5.11 -3.88
CA ASP A 5 2.49 -6.42 -3.93
C ASP A 5 1.52 -7.55 -4.32
N GLY A 6 0.75 -7.34 -5.40
CA GLY A 6 -0.25 -8.28 -5.93
C GLY A 6 0.24 -9.72 -6.05
N GLN A 7 1.50 -9.91 -6.46
CA GLN A 7 2.14 -11.22 -6.60
C GLN A 7 2.22 -12.00 -5.28
N ASN A 8 2.14 -11.33 -4.13
CA ASN A 8 2.20 -11.95 -2.81
C ASN A 8 0.82 -12.28 -2.22
N LEU A 9 -0.28 -11.89 -2.88
CA LEU A 9 -1.60 -11.91 -2.22
C LEU A 9 -2.29 -13.28 -2.25
N PHE A 10 -2.12 -14.04 -3.33
CA PHE A 10 -3.06 -15.12 -3.66
C PHE A 10 -2.44 -16.51 -3.85
N ASP A 11 -1.20 -16.61 -4.32
CA ASP A 11 -0.59 -17.90 -4.65
C ASP A 11 0.87 -17.95 -4.18
N ASP A 12 1.19 -18.95 -3.36
CA ASP A 12 2.53 -19.17 -2.82
C ASP A 12 3.61 -19.20 -3.89
N ARG A 13 3.30 -19.76 -5.07
CA ARG A 13 4.24 -19.92 -6.20
C ARG A 13 4.67 -18.60 -6.83
N MET A 14 3.86 -17.56 -6.65
CA MET A 14 4.11 -16.23 -7.21
C MET A 14 4.87 -15.33 -6.24
N THR A 15 5.03 -15.77 -4.99
CA THR A 15 5.59 -14.94 -3.92
C THR A 15 7.11 -14.97 -3.88
N LEU A 16 7.70 -13.88 -3.38
CA LEU A 16 9.14 -13.84 -3.10
C LEU A 16 9.51 -14.72 -1.89
N SER A 17 8.62 -14.81 -0.89
CA SER A 17 8.84 -15.52 0.37
C SER A 17 8.55 -17.02 0.32
N GLY A 18 7.91 -17.50 -0.76
CA GLY A 18 7.33 -18.85 -0.82
C GLY A 18 6.02 -19.01 -0.02
N HIS A 19 5.48 -17.91 0.50
CA HIS A 19 4.24 -17.87 1.28
C HIS A 19 3.44 -16.62 0.93
N ALA A 20 2.22 -16.82 0.43
CA ALA A 20 1.26 -15.77 0.15
C ALA A 20 0.64 -15.23 1.43
N TRP A 21 0.03 -14.06 1.33
CA TRP A 21 -0.75 -13.47 2.41
C TRP A 21 -2.12 -14.13 2.54
N HIS A 22 -2.49 -15.01 1.61
CA HIS A 22 -3.77 -15.72 1.56
C HIS A 22 -4.98 -14.77 1.67
N ALA A 23 -4.90 -13.64 0.96
CA ALA A 23 -5.90 -12.58 1.05
C ALA A 23 -7.27 -13.03 0.56
N ALA A 24 -7.31 -13.89 -0.46
CA ALA A 24 -8.56 -14.44 -1.00
C ALA A 24 -9.20 -15.42 -0.01
N GLU A 25 -8.42 -16.27 0.64
CA GLU A 25 -8.88 -17.26 1.60
C GLU A 25 -9.38 -16.59 2.88
N ALA A 26 -8.66 -15.59 3.38
CA ALA A 26 -9.11 -14.77 4.51
C ALA A 26 -10.44 -14.06 4.18
N ALA A 27 -10.54 -13.43 3.01
CA ALA A 27 -11.78 -12.79 2.57
C ALA A 27 -12.93 -13.79 2.42
N ALA A 28 -12.69 -14.93 1.77
CA ALA A 28 -13.69 -15.98 1.59
C ALA A 28 -14.18 -16.54 2.93
N GLY A 29 -13.28 -16.76 3.90
CA GLY A 29 -13.64 -17.21 5.25
C GLY A 29 -14.55 -16.20 5.97
N LEU A 30 -14.22 -14.91 5.91
CA LEU A 30 -15.02 -13.84 6.52
C LEU A 30 -16.36 -13.63 5.80
N ILE A 31 -16.41 -13.80 4.48
CA ILE A 31 -17.66 -13.70 3.71
C ILE A 31 -18.56 -14.89 4.01
N ASN A 32 -18.03 -16.12 3.96
CA ASN A 32 -18.79 -17.34 4.17
C ASN A 32 -19.34 -17.46 5.60
N SER A 33 -18.65 -16.89 6.58
CA SER A 33 -19.14 -16.82 7.98
C SER A 33 -20.14 -15.69 8.22
N GLY A 34 -20.39 -14.81 7.25
CA GLY A 34 -21.26 -13.65 7.38
C GLY A 34 -20.65 -12.48 8.17
N ALA A 35 -19.36 -12.55 8.50
CA ALA A 35 -18.67 -11.48 9.21
C ALA A 35 -18.40 -10.25 8.33
N LEU A 36 -18.27 -10.44 7.01
CA LEU A 36 -18.12 -9.39 6.02
C LEU A 36 -19.07 -9.59 4.83
N PRO A 37 -19.57 -8.51 4.20
CA PRO A 37 -20.24 -8.61 2.91
C PRO A 37 -19.24 -8.98 1.80
N PRO A 38 -19.68 -9.51 0.65
CA PRO A 38 -18.81 -9.72 -0.50
C PRO A 38 -18.11 -8.43 -0.96
N PHE A 39 -16.82 -8.55 -1.32
CA PHE A 39 -16.02 -7.43 -1.84
C PHE A 39 -14.94 -7.94 -2.81
N ILE A 40 -14.33 -7.01 -3.54
CA ILE A 40 -13.25 -7.30 -4.50
C ILE A 40 -11.91 -6.92 -3.91
N ILE A 41 -10.89 -7.75 -4.13
CA ILE A 41 -9.49 -7.44 -3.88
C ILE A 41 -8.79 -7.26 -5.23
N VAL A 42 -8.15 -6.10 -5.41
CA VAL A 42 -7.32 -5.76 -6.57
C VAL A 42 -5.87 -5.76 -6.10
N GLY A 43 -5.10 -6.75 -6.53
CA GLY A 43 -3.65 -6.78 -6.30
C GLY A 43 -2.92 -5.99 -7.37
N VAL A 44 -2.03 -5.10 -6.96
CA VAL A 44 -1.15 -4.34 -7.86
C VAL A 44 0.26 -4.89 -7.72
N ASP A 45 0.71 -5.60 -8.74
CA ASP A 45 2.07 -6.16 -8.77
C ASP A 45 3.11 -5.05 -8.76
N HIS A 46 4.18 -5.24 -8.00
CA HIS A 46 5.33 -4.35 -8.07
C HIS A 46 6.18 -4.60 -9.33
N SER A 47 6.95 -3.61 -9.75
CA SER A 47 7.82 -3.62 -10.95
C SER A 47 9.14 -4.43 -10.78
N GLY A 48 9.13 -5.50 -9.99
CA GLY A 48 10.33 -6.30 -9.73
C GLY A 48 11.45 -5.49 -9.06
N ALA A 49 12.60 -5.37 -9.74
CA ALA A 49 13.77 -4.64 -9.24
C ALA A 49 13.50 -3.14 -8.97
N MET A 50 12.46 -2.58 -9.60
CA MET A 50 12.05 -1.19 -9.43
C MET A 50 10.99 -1.00 -8.32
N ARG A 51 10.64 -2.06 -7.57
CA ARG A 51 9.68 -1.97 -6.45
C ARG A 51 10.01 -0.85 -5.46
N SER A 52 11.29 -0.66 -5.15
CA SER A 52 11.69 0.41 -4.22
C SER A 52 11.44 1.79 -4.83
N TYR A 53 11.62 1.96 -6.14
CA TYR A 53 11.35 3.21 -6.83
C TYR A 53 9.87 3.56 -6.75
N ASP A 54 9.01 2.59 -7.07
CA ASP A 54 7.55 2.76 -7.07
C ASP A 54 6.99 3.12 -5.69
N TYR A 55 7.57 2.61 -4.61
CA TYR A 55 6.93 2.69 -3.29
C TYR A 55 7.61 3.65 -2.31
N LEU A 56 8.89 3.98 -2.52
CA LEU A 56 9.63 4.84 -1.60
C LEU A 56 9.48 6.32 -2.00
N PRO A 57 9.11 7.22 -1.06
CA PRO A 57 8.81 8.62 -1.37
C PRO A 57 10.03 9.52 -1.63
N TYR A 58 11.24 9.07 -1.31
CA TYR A 58 12.44 9.92 -1.33
C TYR A 58 13.57 9.29 -2.14
N PRO A 59 14.57 10.08 -2.58
CA PRO A 59 15.76 9.53 -3.22
C PRO A 59 16.53 8.53 -2.33
N PRO A 60 17.34 7.64 -2.93
CA PRO A 60 18.17 6.66 -2.24
C PRO A 60 19.13 7.28 -1.21
N GLY A 61 19.65 6.45 -0.29
CA GLY A 61 20.77 6.81 0.60
C GLY A 61 20.40 7.25 2.01
N THR A 62 19.11 7.20 2.35
CA THR A 62 18.58 7.79 3.59
C THR A 62 17.86 6.72 4.41
N ALA A 63 18.52 6.24 5.46
CA ALA A 63 18.00 5.18 6.33
C ALA A 63 18.35 5.36 7.80
N ASP A 64 18.95 6.50 8.20
CA ASP A 64 19.38 6.75 9.58
C ASP A 64 20.17 5.56 10.19
N GLY A 65 21.00 4.90 9.36
CA GLY A 65 21.78 3.71 9.75
C GLY A 65 20.99 2.40 9.92
N PHE A 66 19.67 2.39 9.72
CA PHE A 66 18.82 1.20 9.89
C PHE A 66 19.10 0.12 8.83
N ARG A 67 19.36 0.52 7.59
CA ARG A 67 19.69 -0.36 6.46
C ARG A 67 20.84 0.22 5.65
N LEU A 68 22.01 -0.40 5.76
CA LEU A 68 23.23 0.04 5.07
C LEU A 68 23.13 -0.04 3.55
N ASP A 69 22.23 -0.89 3.02
CA ASP A 69 22.00 -1.06 1.59
C ASP A 69 20.95 -0.10 1.01
N ALA A 70 20.34 0.78 1.81
CA ALA A 70 19.32 1.71 1.35
C ALA A 70 19.83 2.74 0.31
N GLU A 71 21.14 2.98 0.23
CA GLU A 71 21.78 3.76 -0.83
C GLU A 71 21.64 3.14 -2.22
N LYS A 72 21.40 1.82 -2.29
CA LYS A 72 21.31 1.06 -3.54
C LYS A 72 19.89 0.96 -4.06
N TRP A 73 18.90 1.39 -3.28
CA TRP A 73 17.49 1.23 -3.62
C TRP A 73 16.99 2.51 -4.29
N PRO A 74 16.65 2.49 -5.60
CA PRO A 74 16.03 3.64 -6.23
C PRO A 74 14.76 4.01 -5.46
N GLY A 75 14.50 5.30 -5.29
CA GLY A 75 13.33 5.83 -4.59
C GLY A 75 12.91 7.16 -5.19
N GLY A 76 11.79 7.71 -4.73
CA GLY A 76 11.21 8.97 -5.21
C GLY A 76 10.15 8.79 -6.31
N GLY A 77 9.81 7.57 -6.69
CA GLY A 77 8.80 7.28 -7.72
C GLY A 77 7.37 7.16 -7.20
N VAL A 78 7.13 7.30 -5.88
CA VAL A 78 5.82 7.03 -5.28
C VAL A 78 4.67 7.84 -5.87
N ASP A 79 4.88 9.10 -6.23
CA ASP A 79 3.82 9.94 -6.80
C ASP A 79 3.45 9.51 -8.22
N GLU A 80 4.40 8.95 -8.96
CA GLU A 80 4.15 8.39 -10.29
C GLU A 80 3.41 7.07 -10.20
N TYR A 81 3.86 6.18 -9.32
CA TYR A 81 3.16 4.93 -9.04
C TYR A 81 1.71 5.17 -8.60
N LEU A 82 1.49 6.07 -7.63
CA LEU A 82 0.15 6.38 -7.14
C LEU A 82 -0.72 7.00 -8.24
N ARG A 83 -0.16 7.82 -9.14
CA ARG A 83 -0.91 8.32 -10.29
C ARG A 83 -1.42 7.19 -11.17
N SER A 84 -0.60 6.19 -11.48
CA SER A 84 -1.08 5.02 -12.25
C SER A 84 -2.15 4.22 -11.49
N VAL A 85 -2.03 4.07 -10.17
CA VAL A 85 -3.09 3.45 -9.35
C VAL A 85 -4.40 4.22 -9.47
N LEU A 86 -4.35 5.55 -9.39
CA LEU A 86 -5.51 6.44 -9.33
C LEU A 86 -6.17 6.70 -10.68
N ASP A 87 -5.36 6.88 -11.73
CA ASP A 87 -5.82 7.33 -13.04
C ASP A 87 -6.11 6.14 -13.97
N GLU A 88 -5.52 4.97 -13.71
CA GLU A 88 -5.63 3.80 -14.57
C GLU A 88 -6.29 2.61 -13.87
N ILE A 89 -5.69 2.12 -12.77
CA ILE A 89 -6.09 0.86 -12.13
C ILE A 89 -7.47 1.00 -11.47
N LEU A 90 -7.66 2.04 -10.65
CA LEU A 90 -8.91 2.27 -9.94
C LEU A 90 -10.09 2.45 -10.93
N PRO A 91 -10.01 3.31 -11.96
CA PRO A 91 -11.08 3.45 -12.93
C PRO A 91 -11.31 2.18 -13.76
N TYR A 92 -10.27 1.39 -14.04
CA TYR A 92 -10.42 0.10 -14.70
C TYR A 92 -11.18 -0.90 -13.82
N ALA A 93 -10.83 -1.02 -12.53
CA ALA A 93 -11.49 -1.91 -11.60
C ALA A 93 -12.98 -1.59 -11.43
N GLU A 94 -13.33 -0.30 -11.42
CA GLU A 94 -14.72 0.17 -11.35
C GLU A 94 -15.52 -0.24 -12.59
N ARG A 95 -14.99 0.03 -13.79
CA ARG A 95 -15.71 -0.25 -15.05
C ARG A 95 -15.77 -1.73 -15.39
N ALA A 96 -14.68 -2.47 -15.18
CA ALA A 96 -14.56 -3.86 -15.63
C ALA A 96 -15.11 -4.86 -14.60
N TYR A 97 -15.06 -4.53 -13.31
CA TYR A 97 -15.42 -5.46 -12.24
C TYR A 97 -16.45 -4.93 -11.25
N GLY A 98 -16.96 -3.70 -11.44
CA GLY A 98 -17.98 -3.12 -10.56
C GLY A 98 -17.43 -2.77 -9.17
N ALA A 99 -16.14 -2.46 -9.06
CA ALA A 99 -15.59 -1.91 -7.83
C ALA A 99 -16.29 -0.60 -7.46
N SER A 100 -16.40 -0.31 -6.16
CA SER A 100 -17.09 0.89 -5.68
C SER A 100 -16.33 2.17 -6.03
N ALA A 101 -17.07 3.18 -6.51
CA ALA A 101 -16.57 4.55 -6.69
C ALA A 101 -16.61 5.39 -5.39
N GLU A 102 -17.27 4.91 -4.34
CA GLU A 102 -17.39 5.61 -3.07
C GLU A 102 -16.13 5.46 -2.22
N PRO A 103 -15.43 6.55 -1.84
CA PRO A 103 -14.22 6.48 -1.03
C PRO A 103 -14.39 5.68 0.26
N ALA A 104 -15.53 5.81 0.94
CA ALA A 104 -15.84 5.09 2.17
C ALA A 104 -15.82 3.55 2.01
N MET A 105 -16.00 3.04 0.78
CA MET A 105 -15.96 1.62 0.44
C MET A 105 -14.67 1.21 -0.27
N ARG A 106 -13.71 2.13 -0.43
CA ARG A 106 -12.38 1.84 -0.96
C ARG A 106 -11.37 1.74 0.18
N SER A 107 -10.48 0.77 0.06
CA SER A 107 -9.34 0.58 0.96
C SER A 107 -8.06 0.43 0.15
N PHE A 108 -6.95 0.99 0.63
CA PHE A 108 -5.62 0.83 0.02
C PHE A 108 -4.62 0.32 1.06
N GLY A 109 -3.66 -0.52 0.69
CA GLY A 109 -2.75 -1.07 1.69
C GLY A 109 -1.56 -1.83 1.15
N GLY A 110 -0.66 -2.20 2.04
CA GLY A 110 0.53 -2.99 1.73
C GLY A 110 1.46 -3.15 2.92
N SER A 111 2.56 -3.87 2.68
CA SER A 111 3.55 -4.19 3.70
C SER A 111 4.93 -3.62 3.36
N SER A 112 5.72 -3.27 4.37
CA SER A 112 7.09 -2.75 4.21
C SER A 112 7.12 -1.47 3.36
N PHE A 113 7.71 -1.49 2.16
CA PHE A 113 7.64 -0.38 1.22
C PHE A 113 6.19 -0.07 0.80
N GLY A 114 5.37 -1.10 0.61
CA GLY A 114 3.94 -0.94 0.34
C GLY A 114 3.20 -0.24 1.49
N GLY A 115 3.68 -0.39 2.73
CA GLY A 115 3.12 0.28 3.90
C GLY A 115 3.44 1.79 3.92
N ILE A 116 4.69 2.18 3.66
CA ILE A 116 5.04 3.62 3.54
C ILE A 116 4.37 4.24 2.30
N CYS A 117 4.26 3.52 1.18
CA CYS A 117 3.49 3.95 0.00
C CYS A 117 2.01 4.18 0.35
N SER A 118 1.41 3.31 1.14
CA SER A 118 0.02 3.46 1.61
C SER A 118 -0.17 4.73 2.44
N LEU A 119 0.79 5.06 3.31
CA LEU A 119 0.76 6.31 4.05
C LEU A 119 0.95 7.53 3.14
N CYS A 120 1.85 7.45 2.14
CA CYS A 120 2.00 8.51 1.13
C CYS A 120 0.68 8.76 0.40
N CYS A 121 -0.03 7.69 0.02
CA CYS A 121 -1.36 7.81 -0.60
C CYS A 121 -2.36 8.53 0.31
N ALA A 122 -2.43 8.16 1.59
CA ALA A 122 -3.32 8.81 2.55
C ALA A 122 -3.04 10.32 2.72
N LEU A 123 -1.76 10.71 2.73
CA LEU A 123 -1.34 12.10 2.92
C LEU A 123 -1.47 12.95 1.65
N ARG A 124 -1.17 12.38 0.49
CA ARG A 124 -1.07 13.12 -0.79
C ARG A 124 -2.37 13.09 -1.59
N HIS A 125 -3.22 12.09 -1.36
CA HIS A 125 -4.52 11.92 -2.03
C HIS A 125 -5.66 11.71 -1.02
N PRO A 126 -5.87 12.67 -0.09
CA PRO A 126 -6.90 12.54 0.93
C PRO A 126 -8.29 12.47 0.28
N GLY A 127 -9.15 11.59 0.82
CA GLY A 127 -10.53 11.43 0.36
C GLY A 127 -10.70 10.49 -0.84
N VAL A 128 -9.64 9.87 -1.37
CA VAL A 128 -9.79 8.83 -2.41
C VAL A 128 -10.13 7.46 -1.79
N PHE A 129 -9.43 7.09 -0.72
CA PHE A 129 -9.63 5.85 0.03
C PHE A 129 -10.08 6.18 1.45
N GLY A 130 -11.14 5.51 1.91
CA GLY A 130 -11.72 5.71 3.24
C GLY A 130 -11.04 4.89 4.33
N SER A 131 -10.23 3.89 3.95
CA SER A 131 -9.48 3.08 4.91
C SER A 131 -8.14 2.60 4.37
N PHE A 132 -7.19 2.38 5.29
CA PHE A 132 -5.85 1.91 4.94
C PHE A 132 -5.41 0.70 5.78
N LEU A 133 -4.73 -0.26 5.13
CA LEU A 133 -4.03 -1.38 5.79
C LEU A 133 -2.52 -1.15 5.67
N VAL A 134 -1.88 -0.82 6.79
CA VAL A 134 -0.47 -0.41 6.83
C VAL A 134 0.32 -1.42 7.68
N GLU A 135 1.03 -2.31 7.02
CA GLU A 135 1.80 -3.38 7.67
C GLU A 135 3.29 -3.08 7.67
N SER A 136 3.91 -3.07 8.84
CA SER A 136 5.35 -2.85 9.05
C SER A 136 5.96 -1.77 8.13
N PRO A 137 5.39 -0.55 8.09
CA PRO A 137 5.77 0.46 7.11
C PRO A 137 7.24 0.84 7.28
N SER A 138 7.95 1.00 6.16
CA SER A 138 9.38 1.36 6.15
C SER A 138 9.62 2.84 6.45
N LEU A 139 9.09 3.30 7.59
CA LEU A 139 9.13 4.68 8.09
C LEU A 139 10.53 5.19 8.42
N TRP A 140 11.51 4.28 8.46
CA TRP A 140 12.92 4.60 8.65
C TRP A 140 13.55 5.22 7.38
N PHE A 141 12.97 4.99 6.20
CA PHE A 141 13.50 5.47 4.93
C PHE A 141 13.36 7.00 4.83
N GLY A 142 14.29 7.67 4.13
CA GLY A 142 14.29 9.13 4.08
C GLY A 142 14.75 9.79 5.37
N ASP A 143 15.56 9.12 6.19
CA ASP A 143 15.93 9.60 7.54
C ASP A 143 14.70 9.95 8.40
N LYS A 144 13.67 9.11 8.25
CA LYS A 144 12.37 9.25 8.92
C LYS A 144 11.60 10.52 8.52
N LYS A 145 11.87 11.09 7.34
CA LYS A 145 11.21 12.31 6.85
C LYS A 145 9.68 12.21 6.83
N LEU A 146 9.10 11.05 6.49
CA LEU A 146 7.65 10.88 6.54
C LEU A 146 7.10 11.06 7.98
N LEU A 147 7.80 10.52 8.98
CA LEU A 147 7.45 10.66 10.40
C LEU A 147 7.76 12.06 10.97
N ARG A 148 8.90 12.65 10.58
CA ARG A 148 9.41 13.88 11.17
C ARG A 148 8.85 15.15 10.53
N GLU A 149 8.46 15.08 9.26
CA GLU A 149 8.08 16.24 8.46
C GLU A 149 6.66 16.10 7.88
N GLU A 150 6.41 15.09 7.03
CA GLU A 150 5.14 15.02 6.28
C GLU A 150 3.93 14.77 7.19
N LEU A 151 4.02 13.80 8.11
CA LEU A 151 2.93 13.48 9.04
C LEU A 151 2.56 14.66 9.97
N PRO A 152 3.51 15.33 10.66
CA PRO A 152 3.19 16.52 11.47
C PRO A 152 2.68 17.71 10.65
N ALA A 153 3.15 17.88 9.42
CA ALA A 153 2.75 18.96 8.53
C ALA A 153 1.36 18.76 7.92
N PHE A 154 0.86 17.53 7.83
CA PHE A 154 -0.43 17.23 7.23
C PHE A 154 -1.60 17.88 7.99
N LYS A 155 -2.43 18.64 7.25
CA LYS A 155 -3.64 19.31 7.74
C LYS A 155 -4.92 18.86 7.00
N GLY A 156 -4.80 17.88 6.11
CA GLY A 156 -5.94 17.36 5.35
C GLY A 156 -6.84 16.45 6.20
N PRO A 157 -7.98 16.00 5.64
CA PRO A 157 -8.83 15.05 6.31
C PRO A 157 -8.16 13.67 6.35
N TRP A 158 -8.16 13.06 7.52
CA TRP A 158 -7.74 11.66 7.65
C TRP A 158 -8.81 10.70 7.11
N PRO A 159 -8.41 9.54 6.54
CA PRO A 159 -9.33 8.45 6.28
C PRO A 159 -10.07 8.04 7.56
N ALA A 160 -11.26 7.47 7.39
CA ALA A 160 -12.09 7.03 8.52
C ALA A 160 -11.40 5.93 9.35
N ARG A 161 -10.54 5.09 8.74
CA ARG A 161 -9.80 4.03 9.45
C ARG A 161 -8.38 3.88 8.91
N VAL A 162 -7.43 3.69 9.81
CA VAL A 162 -6.07 3.21 9.48
C VAL A 162 -5.79 2.03 10.40
N PHE A 163 -5.63 0.84 9.84
CA PHE A 163 -5.07 -0.29 10.55
C PHE A 163 -3.56 -0.24 10.40
N LEU A 164 -2.85 -0.24 11.52
CA LEU A 164 -1.39 -0.22 11.57
C LEU A 164 -0.92 -1.38 12.45
N ALA A 165 -0.08 -2.25 11.91
CA ALA A 165 0.57 -3.30 12.68
C ALA A 165 2.06 -3.41 12.34
N MET A 166 2.84 -3.89 13.30
CA MET A 166 4.30 -4.02 13.21
C MET A 166 4.75 -5.19 14.10
N GLY A 167 5.73 -5.97 13.62
CA GLY A 167 6.34 -7.04 14.41
C GLY A 167 7.17 -6.51 15.58
N THR A 168 7.33 -7.33 16.63
CA THR A 168 8.13 -7.06 17.83
C THR A 168 9.55 -7.61 17.74
#